data_AF-A0A533S9G8-F1
#
_entry.id   AF-A0A533S9G8-F1
#
_cell.length_a   1.000
_cell.length_b   1.000
_cell.length_c   1.000
_cell.angle_alpha   90.00
_cell.angle_beta   90.00
_cell.angle_gamma   90.00
#
_symmetry.space_group_name_H-M   'P 1'
#
loop_
_entity.id
_entity.type
_entity.pdbx_description
1 polymer ?
#
loop_
_entity_poly.entity_id
_entity_poly.type
_entity_poly.pdbx_seq_one_letter_code
_entity_poly.pdbx_strand_id
1 'polypeptide(L)'
;MVTIDELKRHYLFSDKDAELLTSFLPHAEANKVKLADDLYDYLLGIPETAKFLQDEAVLQRLKKTHQDWFMDLFSGKYDNHYLRKLEKIGLAHVRIGLNAHFVNCAMNFVRQAVTNLIRDTYPDRDTRRRLTDSTEKILDANLDIMSASYLEEELKKEFVSHRLESKLIQATERFTYGLNLILVVALAGVSISVVALFVWDLLHIFRGNIEKGILSALGTLLILWMMIELLGNEIKNLKGGKFNILVFIGVIIIALIREILISTLRHDALETQAFLAGTLLILGIVYFLVARSQHDSLTH
;
A
#
# COMPACT_ATOMS: atom_id res chain seq x y z
N MET A 1 18.12 1.15 -20.63
CA MET A 1 19.53 1.11 -20.21
C MET A 1 20.29 2.08 -21.09
N VAL A 2 20.82 3.15 -20.49
CA VAL A 2 21.59 4.18 -21.20
C VAL A 2 22.89 3.55 -21.70
N THR A 3 23.32 3.85 -22.92
CA THR A 3 24.62 3.38 -23.43
C THR A 3 25.78 4.23 -22.90
N ILE A 4 27.01 3.68 -22.86
CA ILE A 4 28.17 4.47 -22.40
C ILE A 4 28.39 5.75 -23.23
N ASP A 5 28.08 5.72 -24.53
CA ASP A 5 28.24 6.86 -25.44
C ASP A 5 27.21 7.96 -25.17
N GLU A 6 25.97 7.58 -24.86
CA GLU A 6 24.93 8.53 -24.43
C GLU A 6 25.28 9.16 -23.08
N LEU A 7 25.75 8.36 -22.11
CA LEU A 7 26.18 8.85 -20.81
C LEU A 7 27.30 9.88 -20.95
N LYS A 8 28.35 9.56 -21.73
CA LYS A 8 29.45 10.49 -22.01
C LYS A 8 28.95 11.78 -22.66
N ARG A 9 28.01 11.69 -23.60
CA ARG A 9 27.42 12.85 -24.27
C ARG A 9 26.67 13.76 -23.30
N HIS A 10 25.84 13.21 -22.42
CA HIS A 10 25.09 14.00 -21.44
C HIS A 10 25.99 14.70 -20.43
N TYR A 11 27.06 14.03 -20.00
CA TYR A 11 28.05 14.58 -19.06
C TYR A 11 29.15 15.41 -19.72
N LEU A 12 29.09 15.63 -21.04
CA LEU A 12 30.13 16.33 -21.81
C LEU A 12 31.53 15.73 -21.54
N PHE A 13 31.60 14.42 -21.39
CA PHE A 13 32.81 13.65 -21.14
C PHE A 13 33.45 13.24 -22.48
N SER A 14 34.66 13.73 -22.71
CA SER A 14 35.42 13.55 -23.94
C SER A 14 36.67 12.71 -23.72
N ASP A 15 37.33 12.32 -24.80
CA ASP A 15 38.61 11.60 -24.73
C ASP A 15 39.70 12.41 -24.01
N LYS A 16 39.64 13.75 -24.06
CA LYS A 16 40.54 14.62 -23.28
C LYS A 16 40.34 14.47 -21.78
N ASP A 17 39.09 14.30 -21.33
CA ASP A 17 38.81 14.05 -19.91
C ASP A 17 39.40 12.69 -19.50
N ALA A 18 39.29 11.67 -20.36
CA ALA A 18 39.89 10.35 -20.11
C ALA A 18 41.42 10.39 -20.04
N GLU A 19 42.07 11.13 -20.95
CA GLU A 19 43.52 11.34 -20.93
C GLU A 19 43.98 12.07 -19.66
N LEU A 20 43.26 13.12 -19.25
CA LEU A 20 43.54 13.86 -18.02
C LEU A 20 43.40 12.96 -16.78
N LEU A 21 42.34 12.17 -16.69
CA LEU A 21 42.15 11.22 -15.59
C LEU A 21 43.27 10.17 -15.57
N THR A 22 43.68 9.67 -16.74
CA THR A 22 44.82 8.73 -16.85
C THR A 22 46.13 9.35 -16.36
N SER A 23 46.37 10.64 -16.64
CA SER A 23 47.57 11.34 -16.16
C SER A 23 47.64 11.43 -14.63
N PHE A 24 46.50 11.35 -13.93
CA PHE A 24 46.42 11.36 -12.48
C PHE A 24 46.60 9.99 -11.83
N LEU A 25 46.55 8.90 -12.62
CA LEU A 25 46.60 7.53 -12.13
C LEU A 25 47.78 7.23 -11.17
N PRO A 26 49.02 7.70 -11.39
CA PRO A 26 50.12 7.46 -10.46
C PRO A 26 49.89 8.07 -9.07
N HIS A 27 49.25 9.25 -9.01
CA HIS A 27 48.91 9.90 -7.75
C HIS A 27 47.75 9.21 -7.05
N ALA A 28 46.75 8.76 -7.82
CA ALA A 28 45.67 7.92 -7.29
C ALA A 28 46.22 6.61 -6.71
N GLU A 29 47.14 5.95 -7.42
CA GLU A 29 47.76 4.70 -6.97
C GLU A 29 48.50 4.85 -5.64
N ALA A 30 49.30 5.91 -5.50
CA ALA A 30 50.05 6.18 -4.28
C ALA A 30 49.13 6.46 -3.07
N ASN A 31 47.89 6.90 -3.30
CA ASN A 31 46.96 7.33 -2.24
C ASN A 31 45.77 6.38 -2.03
N LYS A 32 45.59 5.33 -2.86
CA LYS A 32 44.41 4.44 -2.82
C LYS A 32 44.19 3.76 -1.47
N VAL A 33 45.27 3.34 -0.80
CA VAL A 33 45.19 2.66 0.50
C VAL A 33 44.69 3.61 1.57
N LYS A 34 45.35 4.78 1.69
CA LYS A 34 44.95 5.84 2.63
C LYS A 34 43.50 6.28 2.41
N LEU A 35 43.10 6.51 1.15
CA LEU A 35 41.72 6.91 0.84
C LEU A 35 40.69 5.85 1.26
N ALA A 36 41.00 4.57 1.05
CA ALA A 36 40.14 3.49 1.49
C ALA A 36 40.09 3.37 3.02
N ASP A 37 41.20 3.55 3.71
CA ASP A 37 41.20 3.57 5.18
C ASP A 37 40.37 4.74 5.72
N ASP A 38 40.62 5.96 5.25
CA ASP A 38 39.90 7.16 5.67
C ASP A 38 38.38 7.06 5.37
N LEU A 39 38.01 6.46 4.22
CA LEU A 39 36.60 6.23 3.87
C LEU A 39 35.92 5.25 4.84
N TYR A 40 36.61 4.19 5.26
CA TYR A 40 36.02 3.23 6.19
C TYR A 40 35.96 3.75 7.61
N ASP A 41 36.94 4.56 8.03
CA ASP A 41 36.86 5.26 9.31
C ASP A 41 35.64 6.19 9.35
N TYR A 42 35.39 6.90 8.24
CA TYR A 42 34.17 7.70 8.07
C TYR A 42 32.89 6.86 8.13
N LEU A 43 32.82 5.74 7.41
CA LEU A 43 31.64 4.87 7.39
C LEU A 43 31.41 4.12 8.71
N LEU A 44 32.45 3.80 9.47
CA LEU A 44 32.34 3.21 10.80
C LEU A 44 31.84 4.23 11.83
N GLY A 45 32.10 5.53 11.61
CA GLY A 45 31.58 6.63 12.43
C GLY A 45 30.07 6.84 12.32
N ILE A 46 29.42 6.27 11.31
CA ILE A 46 27.98 6.38 11.07
C ILE A 46 27.29 5.06 11.49
N PRO A 47 26.41 5.06 12.50
CA PRO A 47 25.79 3.84 13.03
C PRO A 47 25.05 3.00 11.99
N GLU A 48 24.41 3.62 11.00
CA GLU A 48 23.64 2.97 9.96
C GLU A 48 24.52 2.19 8.98
N THR A 49 25.70 2.71 8.64
CA THR A 49 26.66 2.05 7.74
C THR A 49 27.53 1.06 8.49
N ALA A 50 27.90 1.34 9.75
CA ALA A 50 28.70 0.45 10.59
C ALA A 50 28.05 -0.93 10.79
N LYS A 51 26.71 -1.02 10.77
CA LYS A 51 25.96 -2.30 10.82
C LYS A 51 26.34 -3.28 9.72
N PHE A 52 26.77 -2.78 8.55
CA PHE A 52 27.19 -3.61 7.42
C PHE A 52 28.67 -4.02 7.47
N LEU A 53 29.42 -3.50 8.45
CA LEU A 53 30.89 -3.56 8.53
C LEU A 53 31.41 -4.26 9.79
N GLN A 54 30.58 -5.08 10.45
CA GLN A 54 30.93 -5.73 11.73
C GLN A 54 31.95 -6.87 11.60
N ASP A 55 32.04 -7.49 10.42
CA ASP A 55 33.00 -8.57 10.15
C ASP A 55 34.28 -8.01 9.55
N GLU A 56 35.40 -8.18 10.26
CA GLU A 56 36.71 -7.69 9.86
C GLU A 56 37.18 -8.29 8.51
N ALA A 57 36.90 -9.56 8.23
CA ALA A 57 37.26 -10.18 6.96
C ALA A 57 36.46 -9.58 5.80
N VAL A 58 35.19 -9.27 6.03
CA VAL A 58 34.33 -8.57 5.06
C VAL A 58 34.84 -7.14 4.86
N LEU A 59 35.18 -6.43 5.93
CA LEU A 59 35.71 -5.08 5.90
C LEU A 59 36.98 -4.99 5.04
N GLN A 60 37.97 -5.86 5.28
CA GLN A 60 39.21 -5.89 4.50
C GLN A 60 38.98 -6.18 3.02
N ARG A 61 38.07 -7.12 2.72
CA ARG A 61 37.68 -7.41 1.33
C ARG A 61 37.02 -6.20 0.68
N LEU A 62 36.09 -5.54 1.36
CA LEU A 62 35.40 -4.38 0.81
C LEU A 62 36.34 -3.17 0.68
N LYS A 63 37.33 -2.99 1.58
CA LYS A 63 38.39 -1.98 1.41
C LYS A 63 39.12 -2.20 0.09
N LYS A 64 39.50 -3.44 -0.20
CA LYS A 64 40.13 -3.81 -1.47
C LYS A 64 39.22 -3.51 -2.68
N THR A 65 37.94 -3.85 -2.59
CA THR A 65 36.96 -3.55 -3.65
C THR A 65 36.84 -2.04 -3.92
N HIS A 66 36.78 -1.20 -2.86
CA HIS A 66 36.72 0.25 -3.02
C HIS A 66 38.03 0.83 -3.56
N GLN A 67 39.20 0.26 -3.20
CA GLN A 67 40.47 0.63 -3.83
C GLN A 67 40.46 0.33 -5.34
N ASP A 68 39.97 -0.84 -5.74
CA ASP A 68 39.94 -1.23 -7.15
C ASP A 68 38.95 -0.34 -7.94
N TRP A 69 37.77 -0.06 -7.37
CA TRP A 69 36.83 0.92 -7.96
C TRP A 69 37.45 2.31 -8.07
N PHE A 70 38.14 2.78 -7.03
CA PHE A 70 38.82 4.07 -7.03
C PHE A 70 39.87 4.17 -8.15
N MET A 71 40.63 3.10 -8.38
CA MET A 71 41.60 3.04 -9.48
C MET A 71 40.93 3.05 -10.85
N ASP A 72 39.76 2.40 -11.00
CA ASP A 72 39.04 2.39 -12.28
C ASP A 72 38.60 3.79 -12.73
N LEU A 73 38.33 4.70 -11.78
CA LEU A 73 38.01 6.11 -12.08
C LEU A 73 39.09 6.79 -12.93
N PHE A 74 40.34 6.37 -12.80
CA PHE A 74 41.51 6.95 -13.47
C PHE A 74 42.12 6.02 -14.54
N SER A 75 41.41 4.95 -14.91
CA SER A 75 41.93 3.94 -15.84
C SER A 75 42.04 4.39 -17.30
N GLY A 76 41.34 5.47 -17.67
CA GLY A 76 41.24 5.95 -19.06
C GLY A 76 40.34 5.12 -19.98
N LYS A 77 39.76 4.01 -19.47
CA LYS A 77 38.94 3.08 -20.27
C LYS A 77 37.50 3.04 -19.75
N TYR A 78 36.64 3.84 -20.37
CA TYR A 78 35.22 3.95 -20.01
C TYR A 78 34.37 3.41 -21.17
N ASP A 79 34.13 2.12 -21.18
CA ASP A 79 33.34 1.40 -22.18
C ASP A 79 32.07 0.77 -21.57
N ASN A 80 31.37 -0.05 -22.35
CA ASN A 80 30.18 -0.76 -21.86
C ASN A 80 30.51 -1.79 -20.75
N HIS A 81 31.75 -2.26 -20.64
CA HIS A 81 32.16 -3.11 -19.52
C HIS A 81 32.26 -2.31 -18.23
N TYR A 82 32.82 -1.09 -18.30
CA TYR A 82 32.82 -0.15 -17.17
C TYR A 82 31.39 0.14 -16.68
N LEU A 83 30.48 0.45 -17.61
CA LEU A 83 29.08 0.71 -17.28
C LEU A 83 28.42 -0.47 -16.55
N ARG A 84 28.55 -1.69 -17.09
CA ARG A 84 28.01 -2.91 -16.45
C ARG A 84 28.61 -3.18 -15.08
N LYS A 85 29.86 -2.77 -14.84
CA LYS A 85 30.49 -2.87 -13.52
C LYS A 85 29.78 -1.93 -12.53
N LEU A 86 29.49 -0.69 -12.92
CA LEU A 86 28.78 0.27 -12.07
C LEU A 86 27.36 -0.18 -11.72
N GLU A 87 26.62 -0.73 -12.68
CA GLU A 87 25.29 -1.31 -12.44
C GLU A 87 25.34 -2.45 -11.42
N LYS A 88 26.33 -3.34 -11.54
CA LYS A 88 26.53 -4.42 -10.56
C LYS A 88 26.85 -3.88 -9.17
N ILE A 89 27.63 -2.79 -9.09
CA ILE A 89 27.94 -2.13 -7.82
C ILE A 89 26.67 -1.52 -7.23
N GLY A 90 25.87 -0.77 -8.01
CA GLY A 90 24.60 -0.22 -7.56
C GLY A 90 23.66 -1.30 -7.02
N LEU A 91 23.46 -2.36 -7.79
CA LEU A 91 22.66 -3.53 -7.39
C LEU A 91 23.20 -4.23 -6.13
N ALA A 92 24.52 -4.27 -5.92
CA ALA A 92 25.09 -4.85 -4.72
C ALA A 92 24.67 -4.07 -3.46
N HIS A 93 24.66 -2.73 -3.52
CA HIS A 93 24.21 -1.89 -2.41
C HIS A 93 22.70 -2.00 -2.17
N VAL A 94 21.90 -2.07 -3.24
CA VAL A 94 20.46 -2.34 -3.14
C VAL A 94 20.18 -3.67 -2.46
N ARG A 95 20.90 -4.75 -2.83
CA ARG A 95 20.70 -6.10 -2.29
C ARG A 95 20.97 -6.20 -0.79
N ILE A 96 21.95 -5.47 -0.28
CA ILE A 96 22.22 -5.43 1.16
C ILE A 96 21.27 -4.48 1.90
N GLY A 97 20.39 -3.76 1.20
CA GLY A 97 19.45 -2.81 1.80
C GLY A 97 20.12 -1.52 2.31
N LEU A 98 21.30 -1.18 1.79
CA LEU A 98 21.95 0.09 2.13
C LEU A 98 21.14 1.23 1.54
N ASN A 99 20.75 2.23 2.33
CA ASN A 99 20.06 3.41 1.81
C ASN A 99 20.95 4.19 0.81
N ALA A 100 20.38 4.58 -0.34
CA ALA A 100 21.07 5.36 -1.38
C ALA A 100 21.70 6.66 -0.84
N HIS A 101 21.15 7.24 0.23
CA HIS A 101 21.74 8.37 0.94
C HIS A 101 23.21 8.14 1.29
N PHE A 102 23.58 6.95 1.77
CA PHE A 102 24.97 6.67 2.18
C PHE A 102 25.91 6.50 0.99
N VAL A 103 25.40 6.09 -0.17
CA VAL A 103 26.17 6.11 -1.43
C VAL A 103 26.51 7.54 -1.83
N ASN A 104 25.56 8.47 -1.68
CA ASN A 104 25.81 9.90 -1.92
C ASN A 104 26.84 10.48 -0.92
N CYS A 105 26.74 10.12 0.36
CA CYS A 105 27.72 10.53 1.38
C CYS A 105 29.14 10.01 1.08
N ALA A 106 29.26 8.72 0.74
CA ALA A 106 30.55 8.13 0.35
C ALA A 106 31.11 8.78 -0.92
N MET A 107 30.26 9.06 -1.92
CA MET A 107 30.68 9.75 -3.14
C MET A 107 31.18 11.18 -2.85
N ASN A 108 30.51 11.91 -1.95
CA ASN A 108 30.97 13.23 -1.52
C ASN A 108 32.33 13.15 -0.82
N PHE A 109 32.52 12.17 0.08
CA PHE A 109 33.79 11.94 0.75
C PHE A 109 34.93 11.73 -0.26
N VAL A 110 34.74 10.83 -1.22
CA VAL A 110 35.72 10.54 -2.27
C VAL A 110 36.00 11.80 -3.11
N ARG A 111 34.96 12.55 -3.49
CA ARG A 111 35.11 13.81 -4.23
C ARG A 111 36.00 14.80 -3.49
N GLN A 112 35.75 15.02 -2.20
CA GLN A 112 36.55 15.96 -1.40
C GLN A 112 38.00 15.48 -1.28
N ALA A 113 38.23 14.19 -1.05
CA ALA A 113 39.56 13.61 -0.95
C ALA A 113 40.35 13.78 -2.26
N VAL A 114 39.74 13.50 -3.41
CA VAL A 114 40.38 13.66 -4.73
C VAL A 114 40.63 15.13 -5.04
N THR A 115 39.66 16.01 -4.82
CA THR A 115 39.82 17.45 -5.08
C THR A 115 40.95 18.05 -4.23
N ASN A 116 41.06 17.67 -2.96
CA ASN A 116 42.17 18.07 -2.11
C ASN A 116 43.51 17.52 -2.65
N LEU A 117 43.56 16.25 -3.04
CA LEU A 117 44.77 15.64 -3.61
C LEU A 117 45.21 16.33 -4.90
N ILE A 118 44.28 16.66 -5.81
CA ILE A 118 44.56 17.43 -7.04
C ILE A 118 45.13 18.80 -6.68
N ARG A 119 44.52 19.49 -5.70
CA ARG A 119 44.96 20.83 -5.28
C ARG A 119 46.38 20.84 -4.73
N ASP A 120 46.74 19.80 -3.97
CA ASP A 120 48.02 19.71 -3.29
C ASP A 120 49.13 19.17 -4.21
N THR A 121 48.76 18.43 -5.27
CA THR A 121 49.69 17.84 -6.23
C THR A 121 50.10 18.81 -7.34
N TYR A 122 49.16 19.60 -7.87
CA TYR A 122 49.39 20.45 -9.04
C TYR A 122 49.41 21.94 -8.68
N PRO A 123 50.54 22.64 -8.84
CA PRO A 123 50.60 24.10 -8.60
C PRO A 123 49.79 24.90 -9.64
N ASP A 124 49.82 24.45 -10.90
CA ASP A 124 49.17 25.13 -12.02
C ASP A 124 47.64 25.17 -11.84
N ARG A 125 47.07 26.37 -11.98
CA ARG A 125 45.63 26.60 -11.76
C ARG A 125 44.78 25.96 -12.85
N ASP A 126 45.20 26.05 -14.11
CA ASP A 126 44.39 25.56 -15.22
C ASP A 126 44.39 24.03 -15.29
N THR A 127 45.52 23.39 -14.99
CA THR A 127 45.63 21.93 -14.84
C THR A 127 44.73 21.43 -13.71
N ARG A 128 44.77 22.08 -12.53
CA ARG A 128 43.85 21.74 -11.42
C ARG A 128 42.41 21.84 -11.85
N ARG A 129 42.01 22.95 -12.46
CA ARG A 129 40.64 23.16 -12.91
C ARG A 129 40.19 22.06 -13.87
N ARG A 130 40.95 21.80 -14.93
CA ARG A 130 40.60 20.78 -15.93
C ARG A 130 40.51 19.37 -15.34
N LEU A 131 41.41 19.03 -14.42
CA LEU A 131 41.42 17.72 -13.78
C LEU A 131 40.27 17.58 -12.77
N THR A 132 39.96 18.62 -12.00
CA THR A 132 38.77 18.68 -11.14
C THR A 132 37.50 18.53 -11.97
N ASP A 133 37.35 19.31 -13.06
CA ASP A 133 36.19 19.22 -13.95
C ASP A 133 36.01 17.78 -14.50
N SER A 134 37.10 17.14 -14.95
CA SER A 134 37.07 15.76 -15.46
C SER A 134 36.71 14.74 -14.36
N THR A 135 37.21 14.97 -13.14
CA THR A 135 36.94 14.13 -11.96
C THR A 135 35.48 14.24 -11.54
N GLU A 136 34.92 15.44 -11.52
CA GLU A 136 33.52 15.66 -11.16
C GLU A 136 32.59 14.96 -12.15
N LYS A 137 32.85 15.08 -13.46
CA LYS A 137 32.07 14.38 -14.49
C LYS A 137 32.06 12.87 -14.28
N ILE A 138 33.22 12.24 -14.03
CA ILE A 138 33.27 10.78 -13.88
C ILE A 138 32.63 10.32 -12.57
N LEU A 139 32.78 11.06 -11.47
CA LEU A 139 32.14 10.76 -10.20
C LEU A 139 30.61 10.91 -10.29
N ASP A 140 30.12 11.95 -10.96
CA ASP A 140 28.69 12.16 -11.15
C ASP A 140 28.08 11.09 -12.06
N ALA A 141 28.78 10.70 -13.13
CA ALA A 141 28.37 9.59 -13.98
C ALA A 141 28.33 8.25 -13.20
N ASN A 142 29.28 8.03 -12.29
CA ASN A 142 29.25 6.85 -11.41
C ASN A 142 28.02 6.87 -10.49
N LEU A 143 27.76 8.01 -9.86
CA LEU A 143 26.65 8.20 -8.94
C LEU A 143 25.29 8.05 -9.63
N ASP A 144 25.14 8.57 -10.85
CA ASP A 144 23.93 8.43 -11.67
C ASP A 144 23.59 6.96 -11.92
N ILE A 145 24.54 6.20 -12.47
CA ILE A 145 24.34 4.77 -12.79
C ILE A 145 24.08 3.94 -11.53
N MET A 146 24.80 4.21 -10.44
CA MET A 146 24.56 3.51 -9.17
C MET A 146 23.17 3.85 -8.60
N SER A 147 22.73 5.11 -8.70
CA SER A 147 21.44 5.58 -8.20
C SER A 147 20.27 5.06 -9.04
N ALA A 148 20.45 4.89 -10.35
CA ALA A 148 19.44 4.30 -11.22
C ALA A 148 19.00 2.90 -10.73
N SER A 149 19.94 2.12 -10.17
CA SER A 149 19.62 0.79 -9.60
C SER A 149 18.66 0.86 -8.41
N TYR A 150 18.71 1.95 -7.63
CA TYR A 150 17.80 2.18 -6.50
C TYR A 150 16.41 2.57 -6.97
N LEU A 151 16.33 3.48 -7.94
CA LEU A 151 15.08 3.93 -8.51
C LEU A 151 14.30 2.78 -9.15
N GLU A 152 14.99 1.89 -9.87
CA GLU A 152 14.37 0.70 -10.45
C GLU A 152 13.78 -0.24 -9.39
N GLU A 153 14.44 -0.38 -8.24
CA GLU A 153 13.95 -1.23 -7.14
C GLU A 153 12.76 -0.59 -6.41
N GLU A 154 12.79 0.73 -6.16
CA GLU A 154 11.66 1.45 -5.56
C GLU A 154 10.42 1.41 -6.45
N LEU A 155 10.58 1.65 -7.76
CA LEU A 155 9.47 1.54 -8.71
C LEU A 155 8.87 0.13 -8.72
N LYS A 156 9.70 -0.92 -8.71
CA LYS A 156 9.20 -2.31 -8.64
C LYS A 156 8.37 -2.56 -7.39
N LYS A 157 8.80 -2.05 -6.23
CA LYS A 157 8.07 -2.21 -4.97
C LYS A 157 6.72 -1.50 -5.00
N GLU A 158 6.69 -0.24 -5.46
CA GLU A 158 5.46 0.55 -5.60
C GLU A 158 4.45 -0.11 -6.56
N PHE A 159 4.90 -0.56 -7.74
CA PHE A 159 4.04 -1.25 -8.70
C PHE A 159 3.45 -2.56 -8.15
N VAL A 160 4.23 -3.32 -7.37
CA VAL A 160 3.74 -4.55 -6.74
C VAL A 160 2.72 -4.23 -5.66
N SER A 161 2.98 -3.23 -4.82
CA SER A 161 2.06 -2.81 -3.75
C SER A 161 0.69 -2.39 -4.31
N HIS A 162 0.68 -1.46 -5.27
CA HIS A 162 -0.56 -1.00 -5.89
C HIS A 162 -1.34 -2.11 -6.61
N ARG A 163 -0.64 -3.07 -7.23
CA ARG A 163 -1.29 -4.21 -7.90
C ARG A 163 -1.94 -5.17 -6.89
N LEU A 164 -1.35 -5.33 -5.71
CA LEU A 164 -1.91 -6.16 -4.64
C LEU A 164 -3.13 -5.49 -4.01
N GLU A 165 -3.01 -4.21 -3.67
CA GLU A 165 -4.12 -3.43 -3.11
C GLU A 165 -5.34 -3.43 -4.03
N SER A 166 -5.15 -3.09 -5.31
CA SER A 166 -6.25 -3.08 -6.28
C SER A 166 -6.91 -4.45 -6.47
N LYS A 167 -6.13 -5.53 -6.47
CA LYS A 167 -6.69 -6.90 -6.55
C LYS A 167 -7.45 -7.30 -5.30
N LEU A 168 -6.98 -6.93 -4.11
CA LEU A 168 -7.66 -7.22 -2.85
C LEU A 168 -8.99 -6.46 -2.76
N ILE A 169 -9.01 -5.20 -3.17
CA ILE A 169 -10.23 -4.38 -3.23
C ILE A 169 -11.24 -5.03 -4.19
N GLN A 170 -10.83 -5.34 -5.42
CA GLN A 170 -11.72 -5.98 -6.40
C GLN A 170 -12.22 -7.36 -5.95
N ALA A 171 -11.35 -8.17 -5.30
CA ALA A 171 -11.76 -9.47 -4.77
C ALA A 171 -12.81 -9.30 -3.65
N THR A 172 -12.60 -8.33 -2.77
CA THR A 172 -13.54 -8.00 -1.69
C THR A 172 -14.88 -7.54 -2.24
N GLU A 173 -14.89 -6.61 -3.21
CA GLU A 173 -16.12 -6.13 -3.84
C GLU A 173 -16.92 -7.27 -4.51
N ARG A 174 -16.25 -8.14 -5.25
CA ARG A 174 -16.90 -9.31 -5.90
C ARG A 174 -17.45 -10.29 -4.88
N PHE A 175 -16.70 -10.54 -3.81
CA PHE A 175 -17.12 -11.43 -2.74
C PHE A 175 -18.34 -10.87 -2.01
N THR A 176 -18.33 -9.59 -1.64
CA THR A 176 -19.48 -8.90 -1.02
C THR A 176 -20.71 -8.92 -1.93
N TYR A 177 -20.53 -8.65 -3.23
CA TYR A 177 -21.63 -8.74 -4.19
C TYR A 177 -22.23 -10.15 -4.25
N GLY A 178 -21.38 -11.18 -4.25
CA GLY A 178 -21.81 -12.58 -4.21
C GLY A 178 -22.61 -12.93 -2.95
N LEU A 179 -22.17 -12.48 -1.77
CA LEU A 179 -22.89 -12.69 -0.51
C LEU A 179 -24.28 -12.03 -0.53
N ASN A 180 -24.37 -10.78 -0.99
CA ASN A 180 -25.64 -10.06 -1.10
C ASN A 180 -26.59 -10.75 -2.09
N LEU A 181 -26.08 -11.28 -3.20
CA LEU A 181 -26.89 -12.03 -4.16
C LEU A 181 -27.49 -13.29 -3.53
N ILE A 182 -26.67 -14.05 -2.79
CA ILE A 182 -27.13 -15.25 -2.06
C ILE A 182 -28.22 -14.86 -1.04
N LEU A 183 -28.03 -13.75 -0.33
CA LEU A 183 -29.00 -13.24 0.64
C LEU A 183 -30.34 -12.88 -0.02
N VAL A 184 -30.33 -12.19 -1.17
CA VAL A 184 -31.57 -11.87 -1.92
C VAL A 184 -32.29 -13.14 -2.37
N VAL A 185 -31.55 -14.12 -2.90
CA VAL A 185 -32.15 -15.39 -3.35
C VAL A 185 -32.77 -16.15 -2.17
N ALA A 186 -32.08 -16.20 -1.03
CA ALA A 186 -32.59 -16.83 0.18
C ALA A 186 -33.86 -16.12 0.69
N LEU A 187 -33.85 -14.78 0.77
CA LEU A 187 -35.01 -13.98 1.16
C LEU A 187 -36.19 -14.16 0.21
N ALA A 188 -35.94 -14.22 -1.10
CA ALA A 188 -36.98 -14.48 -2.10
C ALA A 188 -37.62 -15.87 -1.91
N GLY A 189 -36.81 -16.90 -1.66
CA GLY A 189 -37.31 -18.25 -1.38
C GLY A 189 -38.18 -18.33 -0.12
N VAL A 190 -37.77 -17.67 0.97
CA VAL A 190 -38.57 -17.57 2.19
C VAL A 190 -39.86 -16.81 1.94
N SER A 191 -39.82 -15.71 1.18
CA SER A 191 -41.00 -14.91 0.83
C SER A 191 -42.07 -15.76 0.11
N ILE A 192 -41.66 -16.58 -0.86
CA ILE A 192 -42.56 -17.50 -1.58
C ILE A 192 -43.20 -18.50 -0.60
N SER A 193 -42.40 -19.04 0.33
CA SER A 193 -42.90 -19.98 1.36
C SER A 193 -43.95 -19.33 2.26
N VAL A 194 -43.75 -18.07 2.66
CA VAL A 194 -44.72 -17.31 3.49
C VAL A 194 -46.01 -17.03 2.71
N VAL A 195 -45.93 -16.71 1.41
CA VAL A 195 -47.13 -16.55 0.56
C VAL A 195 -47.93 -17.85 0.49
N ALA A 196 -47.26 -18.99 0.33
CA ALA A 196 -47.93 -20.29 0.32
C ALA A 196 -48.64 -20.59 1.65
N LEU A 197 -48.01 -20.26 2.78
CA LEU A 197 -48.61 -20.38 4.12
C LEU A 197 -49.84 -19.47 4.27
N PHE A 198 -49.77 -18.22 3.82
CA PHE A 198 -50.90 -17.30 3.88
C PHE A 198 -52.12 -17.81 3.08
N VAL A 199 -51.89 -18.35 1.87
CA VAL A 199 -52.95 -18.97 1.06
C VAL A 199 -53.56 -20.17 1.78
N TRP A 200 -52.73 -20.99 2.43
CA TRP A 200 -53.20 -22.13 3.21
C TRP A 200 -54.04 -21.72 4.43
N ASP A 201 -53.61 -20.69 5.15
CA ASP A 201 -54.35 -20.10 6.27
C ASP A 201 -55.71 -19.57 5.80
N LEU A 202 -55.75 -18.90 4.64
CA LEU A 202 -56.99 -18.37 4.06
C LEU A 202 -57.98 -19.51 3.75
N LEU A 203 -57.52 -20.61 3.15
CA LEU A 203 -58.35 -21.79 2.89
C LEU A 203 -58.86 -22.45 4.17
N HIS A 204 -58.09 -22.39 5.26
CA HIS A 204 -58.48 -22.94 6.56
C HIS A 204 -59.62 -22.13 7.22
N ILE A 205 -59.63 -20.80 7.05
CA ILE A 205 -60.73 -19.92 7.52
C ILE A 205 -62.08 -20.37 6.93
N PHE A 206 -62.10 -20.68 5.62
CA PHE A 206 -63.32 -21.14 4.94
C PHE A 206 -63.82 -22.52 5.40
N ARG A 207 -63.00 -23.30 6.12
CA ARG A 207 -63.34 -24.65 6.61
C ARG A 207 -63.86 -24.71 8.06
N GLY A 208 -64.01 -23.58 8.76
CA GLY A 208 -64.83 -23.49 9.98
C GLY A 208 -64.18 -22.97 11.27
N ASN A 209 -62.90 -22.58 11.28
CA ASN A 209 -62.22 -22.00 12.45
C ASN A 209 -61.85 -20.52 12.22
N ILE A 210 -62.86 -19.64 12.23
CA ILE A 210 -62.72 -18.24 11.81
C ILE A 210 -61.77 -17.43 12.72
N GLU A 211 -61.93 -17.54 14.05
CA GLU A 211 -61.15 -16.74 15.02
C GLU A 211 -59.64 -17.04 14.96
N LYS A 212 -59.27 -18.33 14.98
CA LYS A 212 -57.86 -18.74 14.89
C LYS A 212 -57.26 -18.49 13.51
N GLY A 213 -58.05 -18.66 12.45
CA GLY A 213 -57.59 -18.45 11.08
C GLY A 213 -57.30 -16.98 10.76
N ILE A 214 -58.13 -16.04 11.23
CA ILE A 214 -57.89 -14.60 11.04
C ILE A 214 -56.61 -14.16 11.75
N LEU A 215 -56.37 -14.61 12.98
CA LEU A 215 -55.15 -14.28 13.73
C LEU A 215 -53.89 -14.83 13.03
N SER A 216 -53.94 -16.06 12.50
CA SER A 216 -52.83 -16.64 11.73
C SER A 216 -52.57 -15.86 10.44
N ALA A 217 -53.61 -15.56 9.67
CA ALA A 217 -53.52 -14.83 8.42
C ALA A 217 -52.98 -13.41 8.60
N LEU A 218 -53.37 -12.71 9.67
CA LEU A 218 -52.84 -11.39 9.99
C LEU A 218 -51.36 -11.45 10.40
N GLY A 219 -50.99 -12.50 11.15
CA GLY A 219 -49.60 -12.76 11.51
C GLY A 219 -48.69 -13.08 10.32
N THR A 220 -49.18 -13.83 9.33
CA THR A 220 -48.45 -14.15 8.09
C THR A 220 -48.39 -12.97 7.13
N LEU A 221 -49.42 -12.10 7.11
CA LEU A 221 -49.40 -10.84 6.35
C LEU A 221 -48.31 -9.87 6.83
N LEU A 222 -48.14 -9.72 8.14
CA LEU A 222 -47.10 -8.86 8.71
C LEU A 222 -45.69 -9.40 8.41
N ILE A 223 -45.51 -10.72 8.44
CA ILE A 223 -44.24 -11.37 8.02
C ILE A 223 -43.99 -11.11 6.53
N LEU A 224 -45.01 -11.26 5.69
CA LEU A 224 -44.90 -10.99 4.27
C LEU A 224 -44.47 -9.54 4.00
N TRP A 225 -45.05 -8.58 4.70
CA TRP A 225 -44.65 -7.17 4.60
C TRP A 225 -43.18 -6.95 5.00
N MET A 226 -42.74 -7.56 6.11
CA MET A 226 -41.32 -7.49 6.53
C MET A 226 -40.37 -8.08 5.48
N MET A 227 -40.76 -9.20 4.87
CA MET A 227 -39.97 -9.84 3.82
C MET A 227 -39.86 -8.97 2.57
N ILE A 228 -40.94 -8.30 2.17
CA ILE A 228 -40.94 -7.36 1.04
C ILE A 228 -40.01 -6.18 1.33
N GLU A 229 -40.08 -5.61 2.53
CA GLU A 229 -39.25 -4.47 2.95
C GLU A 229 -37.75 -4.85 2.99
N LEU A 230 -37.41 -6.01 3.56
CA LEU A 230 -36.03 -6.53 3.58
C LEU A 230 -35.51 -6.82 2.18
N LEU A 231 -36.30 -7.47 1.33
CA LEU A 231 -35.92 -7.83 -0.03
C LEU A 231 -35.75 -6.57 -0.90
N GLY A 232 -36.63 -5.57 -0.75
CA GLY A 232 -36.51 -4.28 -1.42
C GLY A 232 -35.22 -3.54 -1.06
N ASN A 233 -34.86 -3.53 0.23
CA ASN A 233 -33.60 -2.94 0.68
C ASN A 233 -32.37 -3.70 0.17
N GLU A 234 -32.42 -5.03 0.14
CA GLU A 234 -31.29 -5.83 -0.31
C GLU A 234 -31.07 -5.73 -1.84
N ILE A 235 -32.15 -5.61 -2.61
CA ILE A 235 -32.07 -5.26 -4.05
C ILE A 235 -31.45 -3.86 -4.25
N LYS A 236 -31.78 -2.90 -3.38
CA LYS A 236 -31.19 -1.56 -3.43
C LYS A 236 -29.69 -1.59 -3.11
N ASN A 237 -29.27 -2.39 -2.13
CA ASN A 237 -27.87 -2.63 -1.82
C ASN A 237 -27.12 -3.25 -3.01
N LEU A 238 -27.72 -4.23 -3.71
CA LEU A 238 -27.15 -4.81 -4.93
C LEU A 238 -26.97 -3.82 -6.09
N LYS A 239 -27.80 -2.77 -6.17
CA LYS A 239 -27.69 -1.71 -7.19
C LYS A 239 -26.71 -0.59 -6.80
N GLY A 240 -25.90 -0.79 -5.76
CA GLY A 240 -24.93 0.19 -5.27
C GLY A 240 -25.50 1.19 -4.26
N GLY A 241 -26.67 0.91 -3.68
CA GLY A 241 -27.20 1.68 -2.56
C GLY A 241 -26.39 1.49 -1.28
N LYS A 242 -26.40 2.49 -0.39
CA LYS A 242 -25.82 2.39 0.95
C LYS A 242 -26.69 1.50 1.85
N PHE A 243 -26.04 0.72 2.70
CA PHE A 243 -26.70 -0.10 3.72
C PHE A 243 -27.53 0.76 4.66
N ASN A 244 -28.86 0.65 4.57
CA ASN A 244 -29.77 1.44 5.40
C ASN A 244 -30.16 0.68 6.68
N ILE A 245 -29.48 1.00 7.78
CA ILE A 245 -29.73 0.42 9.11
C ILE A 245 -31.18 0.67 9.58
N LEU A 246 -31.83 1.75 9.14
CA LEU A 246 -33.20 2.08 9.53
C LEU A 246 -34.21 1.01 9.12
N VAL A 247 -33.98 0.34 7.99
CA VAL A 247 -34.86 -0.73 7.51
C VAL A 247 -34.87 -1.91 8.48
N PHE A 248 -33.70 -2.31 8.98
CA PHE A 248 -33.58 -3.39 9.95
C PHE A 248 -34.26 -3.05 11.29
N ILE A 249 -34.06 -1.82 11.78
CA ILE A 249 -34.73 -1.34 13.00
C ILE A 249 -36.26 -1.32 12.80
N GLY A 250 -36.73 -0.85 11.64
CA GLY A 250 -38.16 -0.83 11.28
C GLY A 250 -38.78 -2.23 11.25
N VAL A 251 -38.07 -3.22 10.69
CA VAL A 251 -38.51 -4.62 10.69
C VAL A 251 -38.60 -5.18 12.10
N ILE A 252 -37.63 -4.90 12.98
CA ILE A 252 -37.67 -5.33 14.40
C ILE A 252 -38.86 -4.69 15.12
N ILE A 253 -39.11 -3.39 14.91
CA ILE A 253 -40.27 -2.68 15.48
C ILE A 253 -41.57 -3.36 15.06
N ILE A 254 -41.71 -3.72 13.77
CA ILE A 254 -42.93 -4.32 13.25
C ILE A 254 -43.10 -5.77 13.73
N ALA A 255 -42.01 -6.51 13.88
CA ALA A 255 -42.02 -7.83 14.52
C ALA A 255 -42.51 -7.74 15.97
N LEU A 256 -42.07 -6.73 16.74
CA LEU A 256 -42.53 -6.51 18.11
C LEU A 256 -44.00 -6.06 18.16
N ILE A 257 -44.44 -5.19 17.26
CA ILE A 257 -45.86 -4.79 17.17
C ILE A 257 -46.74 -6.02 16.91
N ARG A 258 -46.32 -6.91 16.01
CA ARG A 258 -46.98 -8.20 15.76
C ARG A 258 -47.07 -9.03 17.03
N GLU A 259 -45.97 -9.17 17.77
CA GLU A 259 -45.90 -9.98 18.98
C GLU A 259 -46.78 -9.42 20.11
N ILE A 260 -46.79 -8.10 20.29
CA ILE A 260 -47.71 -7.38 21.20
C ILE A 260 -49.16 -7.65 20.81
N LEU A 261 -49.52 -7.49 19.53
CA LEU A 261 -50.89 -7.69 19.06
C LEU A 261 -51.39 -9.11 19.33
N ILE A 262 -50.57 -10.12 19.01
CA ILE A 262 -50.91 -11.53 19.25
C ILE A 262 -51.05 -11.82 20.76
N SER A 263 -50.13 -11.29 21.58
CA SER A 263 -50.11 -11.54 23.02
C SER A 263 -51.31 -10.89 23.73
N THR A 264 -51.70 -9.68 23.34
CA THR A 264 -52.90 -9.01 23.86
C THR A 264 -54.18 -9.79 23.51
N LEU A 265 -54.28 -10.31 22.29
CA LEU A 265 -55.46 -11.07 21.85
C LEU A 265 -55.54 -12.46 22.50
N ARG A 266 -54.40 -13.05 22.89
CA ARG A 266 -54.34 -14.34 23.62
C ARG A 266 -54.56 -14.22 25.13
N HIS A 267 -54.73 -13.01 25.67
CA HIS A 267 -54.86 -12.74 27.11
C HIS A 267 -53.67 -13.26 27.94
N ASP A 268 -52.45 -13.11 27.42
CA ASP A 268 -51.23 -13.46 28.16
C ASP A 268 -51.02 -12.53 29.38
N ALA A 269 -50.13 -12.93 30.31
CA ALA A 269 -49.89 -12.21 31.57
C ALA A 269 -49.47 -10.74 31.37
N LEU A 270 -49.95 -9.87 32.27
CA LEU A 270 -49.67 -8.41 32.26
C LEU A 270 -48.17 -8.08 32.29
N GLU A 271 -47.35 -8.90 32.93
CA GLU A 271 -45.89 -8.72 32.98
C GLU A 271 -45.25 -8.83 31.59
N THR A 272 -45.72 -9.77 30.75
CA THR A 272 -45.22 -9.97 29.39
C THR A 272 -45.58 -8.79 28.48
N GLN A 273 -46.79 -8.25 28.63
CA GLN A 273 -47.24 -7.09 27.86
C GLN A 273 -46.47 -5.81 28.25
N ALA A 274 -46.20 -5.60 29.54
CA ALA A 274 -45.43 -4.46 30.02
C ALA A 274 -43.97 -4.50 29.52
N PHE A 275 -43.34 -5.68 29.49
CA PHE A 275 -41.99 -5.86 28.98
C PHE A 275 -41.87 -5.56 27.48
N LEU A 276 -42.81 -6.10 26.67
CA LEU A 276 -42.83 -5.86 25.22
C LEU A 276 -43.06 -4.38 24.89
N ALA A 277 -43.97 -3.70 25.59
CA ALA A 277 -44.21 -2.27 25.43
C ALA A 277 -42.97 -1.42 25.78
N GLY A 278 -42.24 -1.79 26.84
CA GLY A 278 -40.99 -1.13 27.22
C GLY A 278 -39.90 -1.30 26.15
N THR A 279 -39.77 -2.49 25.58
CA THR A 279 -38.79 -2.77 24.51
C THR A 279 -39.12 -2.02 23.22
N LEU A 280 -40.41 -1.93 22.86
CA LEU A 280 -40.87 -1.15 21.71
C LEU A 280 -40.53 0.35 21.86
N LEU A 281 -40.69 0.92 23.06
CA LEU A 281 -40.37 2.31 23.35
C LEU A 281 -38.87 2.59 23.19
N ILE A 282 -38.01 1.69 23.69
CA ILE A 282 -36.55 1.80 23.54
C ILE A 282 -36.16 1.75 22.06
N LEU A 283 -36.70 0.80 21.29
CA LEU A 283 -36.41 0.70 19.86
C LEU A 283 -36.93 1.90 19.06
N GLY A 284 -38.08 2.47 19.45
CA GLY A 284 -38.58 3.72 18.87
C GLY A 284 -37.62 4.91 19.10
N ILE A 285 -37.01 5.01 20.28
CA ILE A 285 -35.99 6.03 20.58
C ILE A 285 -34.74 5.78 19.73
N VAL A 286 -34.27 4.53 19.64
CA VAL A 286 -33.12 4.17 18.80
C VAL A 286 -33.39 4.50 17.33
N TYR A 287 -34.57 4.17 16.82
CA TYR A 287 -34.97 4.52 15.45
C TYR A 287 -34.92 6.03 15.21
N PHE A 288 -35.46 6.84 16.14
CA PHE A 288 -35.46 8.29 16.05
C PHE A 288 -34.03 8.88 16.06
N LEU A 289 -33.15 8.38 16.93
CA LEU A 289 -31.76 8.83 17.01
C LEU A 289 -30.97 8.50 15.75
N VAL A 290 -31.12 7.28 15.23
CA VAL A 290 -30.46 6.86 13.98
C VAL A 290 -31.00 7.65 12.79
N ALA A 291 -32.32 7.89 12.73
CA ALA A 291 -32.93 8.65 11.65
C ALA A 291 -32.44 10.11 11.63
N ARG A 292 -32.28 10.73 12.80
CA ARG A 292 -31.73 12.08 12.93
C ARG A 292 -30.26 12.14 12.48
N SER A 293 -29.44 11.18 12.89
CA SER A 293 -28.02 11.11 12.51
C SER A 293 -27.80 10.91 11.00
N GLN A 294 -28.66 10.12 10.35
CA GLN A 294 -28.60 9.94 8.89
C GLN A 294 -29.08 11.16 8.11
N HIS A 295 -29.92 12.02 8.71
CA HIS A 295 -30.38 13.24 8.05
C HIS A 295 -29.30 14.33 8.04
N ASP A 296 -28.57 14.50 9.15
CA ASP A 296 -27.50 15.51 9.28
C ASP A 296 -26.27 15.23 8.38
N SER A 297 -26.07 13.98 7.97
CA SER A 297 -24.96 13.55 7.09
C SER A 297 -25.22 13.73 5.59
N LEU A 298 -26.42 14.17 5.20
CA LEU A 298 -26.79 14.52 3.82
C LEU A 298 -26.77 16.04 3.56
N THR A 299 -26.60 16.85 4.61
CA THR A 299 -26.59 18.33 4.57
C THR A 299 -25.18 18.95 4.61
N HIS A 300 -24.12 18.13 4.57
CA HIS A 300 -22.72 18.53 4.41
C HIS A 300 -22.09 17.79 3.24
#